data_AF-A0A972ZYS6-F1
#
_entry.id   AF-A0A972ZYS6-F1
#
_cell.length_a   1.000
_cell.length_b   1.000
_cell.length_c   1.000
_cell.angle_alpha   90.00
_cell.angle_beta   90.00
_cell.angle_gamma   90.00
#
_symmetry.space_group_name_H-M   'P 1'
#
loop_
_entity.id
_entity.type
_entity.pdbx_description
1 polymer ?
#
loop_
_entity_poly.entity_id
_entity_poly.type
_entity_poly.pdbx_seq_one_letter_code
_entity_poly.pdbx_strand_id
1 'polypeptide(L)'
;KHCEFSRNAGLAGAALIQSSEFLMENCLITDNYNNGYSQALTLVDEVGNSKMTLVNCTIANNASDTVHPELAGMFNMDYVPAILLYGANVSITNSILWDSNPVVFDIEEEGFISNVWVTYSNLSDTADTIDPNWLGLGNISVDPGFVQLGSLSNDPAYVPGDYHLLSTAGRWDPIQAIWVQDATTSRSIGAANPAWPAHDPNWIGIDLNLGAYGNTPQQSVAPDSWSLLGDLTHDGIVSALDETAFVQLQSNPLATAAFGGANPGDLDQDGDVDTDDLQILRSQMGQTTPWHIEGVLNDRWSEPKPQAQSEASDTAQSGGATAGGSGTSGGR
;
A
#
# COMPACT_ATOMS: atom_id res chain seq x y z
N LYS A 1 4.76 -16.07 -7.60
CA LYS A 1 3.65 -16.33 -6.63
C LYS A 1 4.28 -16.74 -5.30
N HIS A 2 3.78 -16.25 -4.16
CA HIS A 2 4.25 -16.55 -2.80
C HIS A 2 5.76 -16.38 -2.62
N CYS A 3 6.24 -15.17 -2.89
CA CYS A 3 7.66 -14.85 -2.83
C CYS A 3 7.97 -13.88 -1.69
N GLU A 4 9.15 -14.02 -1.09
CA GLU A 4 9.62 -13.13 -0.03
C GLU A 4 10.95 -12.52 -0.46
N PHE A 5 10.95 -11.20 -0.61
CA PHE A 5 12.15 -10.39 -0.78
C PHE A 5 12.32 -9.57 0.47
N SER A 6 13.00 -10.14 1.46
CA SER A 6 13.25 -9.51 2.73
C SER A 6 14.73 -9.38 3.00
N ARG A 7 15.07 -8.32 3.74
CA ARG A 7 16.42 -8.07 4.26
C ARG A 7 17.52 -7.92 3.20
N ASN A 8 17.17 -7.49 2.00
CA ASN A 8 18.14 -7.29 0.96
C ASN A 8 18.80 -5.91 1.09
N ALA A 9 19.98 -5.78 0.47
CA ALA A 9 20.65 -4.51 0.31
C ALA A 9 21.18 -4.33 -1.12
N GLY A 10 20.81 -3.23 -1.76
CA GLY A 10 21.13 -2.99 -3.16
C GLY A 10 20.76 -1.59 -3.66
N LEU A 11 20.92 -1.38 -4.97
CA LEU A 11 20.46 -0.15 -5.64
C LEU A 11 18.93 -0.09 -5.71
N ALA A 12 18.28 -1.22 -5.98
CA ALA A 12 16.86 -1.42 -5.68
C ALA A 12 16.78 -2.37 -4.49
N GLY A 13 15.89 -2.10 -3.55
CA GLY A 13 15.80 -2.90 -2.32
C GLY A 13 15.45 -4.37 -2.57
N ALA A 14 14.68 -4.71 -3.60
CA ALA A 14 14.33 -6.08 -3.94
C ALA A 14 14.69 -6.48 -5.37
N ALA A 15 14.23 -5.72 -6.37
CA ALA A 15 14.43 -6.10 -7.77
C ALA A 15 14.57 -4.91 -8.71
N LEU A 16 15.42 -5.08 -9.72
CA LEU A 16 15.48 -4.24 -10.91
C LEU A 16 14.98 -5.05 -12.10
N ILE A 17 14.05 -4.49 -12.86
CA ILE A 17 13.37 -5.16 -13.96
C ILE A 17 13.53 -4.32 -15.22
N GLN A 18 14.00 -4.97 -16.29
CA GLN A 18 14.25 -4.33 -17.56
C GLN A 18 13.78 -5.21 -18.72
N SER A 19 13.10 -4.59 -19.68
CA SER A 19 12.58 -5.18 -20.91
C SER A 19 11.87 -6.53 -20.70
N SER A 20 11.00 -6.61 -19.68
CA SER A 20 10.37 -7.86 -19.24
C SER A 20 8.94 -7.65 -18.71
N GLU A 21 8.12 -8.70 -18.78
CA GLU A 21 6.84 -8.78 -18.09
C GLU A 21 6.95 -9.65 -16.83
N PHE A 22 6.48 -9.13 -15.70
CA PHE A 22 6.48 -9.83 -14.41
C PHE A 22 5.11 -9.79 -13.75
N LEU A 23 4.74 -10.93 -13.15
CA LEU A 23 3.58 -11.08 -12.29
C LEU A 23 4.03 -11.51 -10.91
N MET A 24 3.81 -10.65 -9.93
CA MET A 24 3.98 -10.98 -8.52
C MET A 24 2.60 -11.12 -7.89
N GLU A 25 2.36 -12.29 -7.30
CA GLU A 25 1.15 -12.58 -6.56
C GLU A 25 1.52 -13.04 -5.16
N ASN A 26 0.85 -12.51 -4.14
CA ASN A 26 1.06 -12.92 -2.75
C ASN A 26 2.52 -12.79 -2.31
N CYS A 27 3.19 -11.72 -2.75
CA CYS A 27 4.60 -11.50 -2.43
C CYS A 27 4.79 -10.46 -1.33
N LEU A 28 5.75 -10.73 -0.44
CA LEU A 28 6.16 -9.88 0.65
C LEU A 28 7.51 -9.25 0.29
N ILE A 29 7.55 -7.92 0.20
CA ILE A 29 8.75 -7.15 -0.10
C ILE A 29 8.96 -6.16 1.05
N THR A 30 9.68 -6.60 2.08
CA THR A 30 9.77 -5.88 3.35
C THR A 30 11.15 -5.86 3.93
N ASP A 31 11.41 -4.93 4.84
CA ASP A 31 12.67 -4.86 5.60
C ASP A 31 13.90 -4.72 4.72
N ASN A 32 13.75 -4.33 3.45
CA ASN A 32 14.87 -4.11 2.56
C ASN A 32 15.47 -2.73 2.82
N TYR A 33 16.77 -2.62 2.59
CA TYR A 33 17.50 -1.38 2.79
C TYR A 33 18.23 -1.04 1.50
N ASN A 34 18.05 0.16 0.97
CA ASN A 34 18.68 0.55 -0.28
C ASN A 34 19.64 1.75 -0.09
N ASN A 35 20.50 1.94 -1.08
CA ASN A 35 21.33 3.14 -1.22
C ASN A 35 21.36 3.61 -2.68
N GLY A 36 20.19 3.72 -3.31
CA GLY A 36 20.13 3.85 -4.76
C GLY A 36 18.85 4.46 -5.29
N TYR A 37 18.09 3.64 -5.99
CA TYR A 37 17.03 4.03 -6.89
C TYR A 37 15.63 3.88 -6.29
N SER A 38 15.39 2.80 -5.55
CA SER A 38 14.09 2.52 -4.94
C SER A 38 14.24 1.69 -3.67
N GLN A 39 13.26 1.84 -2.77
CA GLN A 39 13.19 1.04 -1.55
C GLN A 39 12.81 -0.41 -1.83
N ALA A 40 12.10 -0.69 -2.93
CA ALA A 40 11.70 -2.04 -3.27
C ALA A 40 11.98 -2.37 -4.75
N LEU A 41 11.29 -1.71 -5.68
CA LEU A 41 11.27 -2.13 -7.08
C LEU A 41 11.70 -0.99 -8.00
N THR A 42 12.58 -1.30 -8.95
CA THR A 42 12.94 -0.39 -10.05
C THR A 42 12.59 -1.04 -11.38
N LEU A 43 11.80 -0.34 -12.19
CA LEU A 43 11.40 -0.79 -13.52
C LEU A 43 11.90 0.22 -14.54
N VAL A 44 12.63 -0.27 -15.53
CA VAL A 44 13.29 0.56 -16.54
C VAL A 44 13.04 -0.04 -17.90
N ASP A 45 12.45 0.72 -18.81
CA ASP A 45 12.37 0.32 -20.21
C ASP A 45 12.36 1.53 -21.14
N GLU A 46 13.44 1.69 -21.86
CA GLU A 46 13.58 2.75 -22.85
C GLU A 46 12.59 2.63 -24.03
N VAL A 47 11.86 1.50 -24.14
CA VAL A 47 10.93 1.23 -25.24
C VAL A 47 9.50 0.97 -24.76
N GLY A 48 9.20 1.15 -23.46
CA GLY A 48 7.81 1.07 -22.96
C GLY A 48 7.22 -0.32 -22.81
N ASN A 49 8.01 -1.40 -22.96
CA ASN A 49 7.48 -2.77 -22.98
C ASN A 49 7.48 -3.45 -21.61
N SER A 50 8.20 -2.93 -20.62
CA SER A 50 8.25 -3.54 -19.31
C SER A 50 6.92 -3.37 -18.61
N LYS A 51 6.41 -4.48 -18.10
CA LYS A 51 5.11 -4.53 -17.44
C LYS A 51 5.25 -5.30 -16.14
N MET A 52 4.80 -4.71 -15.05
CA MET A 52 4.64 -5.38 -13.78
C MET A 52 3.18 -5.44 -13.39
N THR A 53 2.76 -6.58 -12.88
CA THR A 53 1.47 -6.76 -12.24
C THR A 53 1.71 -7.24 -10.81
N LEU A 54 1.25 -6.45 -9.84
CA LEU A 54 1.27 -6.76 -8.42
C LEU A 54 -0.17 -7.08 -7.98
N VAL A 55 -0.38 -8.30 -7.48
CA VAL A 55 -1.67 -8.73 -6.93
C VAL A 55 -1.45 -9.30 -5.54
N ASN A 56 -2.21 -8.84 -4.55
CA ASN A 56 -2.05 -9.32 -3.18
C ASN A 56 -0.59 -9.19 -2.71
N CYS A 57 0.10 -8.10 -3.02
CA CYS A 57 1.49 -7.91 -2.60
C CYS A 57 1.57 -6.93 -1.43
N THR A 58 2.53 -7.13 -0.53
CA THR A 58 2.85 -6.16 0.52
C THR A 58 4.25 -5.62 0.29
N ILE A 59 4.36 -4.31 0.07
CA ILE A 59 5.61 -3.56 0.08
C ILE A 59 5.55 -2.65 1.31
N ALA A 60 6.36 -2.94 2.32
CA ALA A 60 6.32 -2.18 3.57
C ALA A 60 7.64 -2.18 4.33
N ASN A 61 7.89 -1.15 5.13
CA ASN A 61 9.08 -1.06 6.00
C ASN A 61 10.40 -1.27 5.22
N ASN A 62 10.45 -0.74 4.00
CA ASN A 62 11.70 -0.68 3.25
C ASN A 62 12.30 0.71 3.46
N ALA A 63 13.62 0.81 3.56
CA ALA A 63 14.28 2.06 3.92
C ALA A 63 15.38 2.44 2.94
N SER A 64 15.73 3.73 2.97
CA SER A 64 16.90 4.32 2.32
C SER A 64 17.51 5.38 3.22
N ASP A 65 18.85 5.46 3.28
CA ASP A 65 19.53 6.56 3.97
C ASP A 65 19.87 7.72 3.04
N THR A 66 20.02 7.46 1.74
CA THR A 66 20.42 8.47 0.76
C THR A 66 19.88 8.18 -0.63
N VAL A 67 19.46 9.23 -1.32
CA VAL A 67 19.14 9.18 -2.75
C VAL A 67 20.43 8.97 -3.56
N HIS A 68 20.39 8.10 -4.58
CA HIS A 68 21.54 7.91 -5.46
C HIS A 68 22.02 9.24 -6.07
N PRO A 69 23.33 9.53 -6.15
CA PRO A 69 23.84 10.79 -6.70
C PRO A 69 23.39 11.09 -8.13
N GLU A 70 23.18 10.06 -8.95
CA GLU A 70 22.62 10.24 -10.31
C GLU A 70 21.17 10.73 -10.25
N LEU A 71 20.34 10.18 -9.35
CA LEU A 71 18.95 10.62 -9.21
C LEU A 71 18.84 12.00 -8.55
N ALA A 72 19.64 12.24 -7.51
CA ALA A 72 19.71 13.53 -6.84
C ALA A 72 20.21 14.64 -7.79
N GLY A 73 21.18 14.32 -8.66
CA GLY A 73 21.78 15.28 -9.59
C GLY A 73 20.98 15.49 -10.88
N MET A 74 20.50 14.42 -11.51
CA MET A 74 19.80 14.48 -12.81
C MET A 74 18.32 14.82 -12.66
N PHE A 75 17.65 14.29 -11.63
CA PHE A 75 16.20 14.41 -11.45
C PHE A 75 15.80 15.23 -10.22
N ASN A 76 16.78 15.80 -9.50
CA ASN A 76 16.57 16.63 -8.30
C ASN A 76 15.66 15.95 -7.27
N MET A 77 15.85 14.64 -7.08
CA MET A 77 15.10 13.85 -6.12
C MET A 77 15.69 13.98 -4.72
N ASP A 78 14.85 14.34 -3.74
CA ASP A 78 15.20 14.38 -2.30
C ASP A 78 14.61 13.19 -1.52
N TYR A 79 14.00 12.23 -2.22
CA TYR A 79 13.35 11.05 -1.66
C TYR A 79 13.67 9.79 -2.46
N VAL A 80 13.43 8.62 -1.87
CA VAL A 80 13.55 7.33 -2.54
C VAL A 80 12.19 6.64 -2.49
N PRO A 81 11.54 6.40 -3.64
CA PRO A 81 10.21 5.80 -3.68
C PRO A 81 10.24 4.30 -3.36
N ALA A 82 9.11 3.71 -2.98
CA ALA A 82 9.00 2.25 -2.93
C ALA A 82 9.21 1.63 -4.33
N ILE A 83 8.52 2.18 -5.33
CA ILE A 83 8.64 1.77 -6.73
C ILE A 83 9.13 2.95 -7.57
N LEU A 84 10.22 2.76 -8.30
CA LEU A 84 10.72 3.69 -9.30
C LEU A 84 10.42 3.18 -10.70
N LEU A 85 9.87 4.05 -11.55
CA LEU A 85 9.58 3.78 -12.95
C LEU A 85 10.41 4.71 -13.86
N TYR A 86 10.78 4.18 -15.02
CA TYR A 86 11.34 4.93 -16.14
C TYR A 86 10.92 4.26 -17.44
N GLY A 87 9.90 4.80 -18.10
CA GLY A 87 9.32 4.23 -19.31
C GLY A 87 8.70 2.84 -19.11
N ALA A 88 8.10 2.56 -17.94
CA ALA A 88 7.62 1.23 -17.59
C ALA A 88 6.17 1.23 -17.09
N ASN A 89 5.46 0.11 -17.27
CA ASN A 89 4.08 0.00 -16.88
C ASN A 89 3.92 -0.82 -15.60
N VAL A 90 3.08 -0.37 -14.67
CA VAL A 90 2.75 -1.12 -13.46
C VAL A 90 1.25 -1.11 -13.20
N SER A 91 0.71 -2.28 -12.90
CA SER A 91 -0.65 -2.46 -12.42
C SER A 91 -0.60 -3.06 -11.02
N ILE A 92 -1.32 -2.45 -10.08
CA ILE A 92 -1.32 -2.82 -8.67
C ILE A 92 -2.76 -2.99 -8.20
N THR A 93 -3.08 -4.19 -7.73
CA THR A 93 -4.42 -4.54 -7.25
C THR A 93 -4.34 -5.34 -5.96
N ASN A 94 -5.32 -5.16 -5.06
CA ASN A 94 -5.43 -5.89 -3.80
C ASN A 94 -4.16 -5.85 -2.92
N SER A 95 -3.36 -4.79 -3.05
CA SER A 95 -2.00 -4.75 -2.49
C SER A 95 -1.87 -3.70 -1.39
N ILE A 96 -0.82 -3.82 -0.58
CA ILE A 96 -0.47 -2.84 0.44
C ILE A 96 0.90 -2.26 0.09
N LEU A 97 0.97 -0.96 -0.14
CA LEU A 97 2.23 -0.22 -0.29
C LEU A 97 2.28 0.78 0.86
N TRP A 98 3.07 0.48 1.89
CA TRP A 98 3.05 1.22 3.15
C TRP A 98 4.44 1.64 3.59
N ASP A 99 4.50 2.68 4.41
CA ASP A 99 5.74 3.21 5.00
C ASP A 99 6.77 3.68 3.96
N SER A 100 6.28 4.13 2.80
CA SER A 100 7.08 4.76 1.74
C SER A 100 6.41 6.05 1.28
N ASN A 101 7.21 7.06 0.97
CA ASN A 101 6.75 8.33 0.42
C ASN A 101 7.80 8.88 -0.56
N PRO A 102 7.57 8.82 -1.88
CA PRO A 102 6.39 8.27 -2.55
C PRO A 102 6.28 6.75 -2.46
N VAL A 103 5.06 6.22 -2.68
CA VAL A 103 4.89 4.77 -2.92
C VAL A 103 5.30 4.40 -4.35
N VAL A 104 5.03 5.25 -5.33
CA VAL A 104 5.43 5.10 -6.73
C VAL A 104 5.94 6.44 -7.23
N PHE A 105 7.04 6.43 -7.99
CA PHE A 105 7.55 7.63 -8.66
C PHE A 105 7.95 7.26 -10.10
N ASP A 106 7.57 8.11 -11.04
CA ASP A 106 7.96 7.99 -12.45
C ASP A 106 8.96 9.07 -12.81
N ILE A 107 10.04 8.67 -13.48
CA ILE A 107 10.97 9.60 -14.09
C ILE A 107 10.43 9.94 -15.47
N GLU A 108 9.88 11.14 -15.58
CA GLU A 108 9.38 11.68 -16.84
C GLU A 108 10.53 12.18 -17.73
N GLU A 109 10.73 11.54 -18.88
CA GLU A 109 11.65 12.01 -19.93
C GLU A 109 10.98 11.87 -21.31
N GLU A 110 11.26 12.80 -22.23
CA GLU A 110 10.61 12.79 -23.55
C GLU A 110 10.83 11.47 -24.29
N GLY A 111 9.74 10.76 -24.59
CA GLY A 111 9.76 9.47 -25.28
C GLY A 111 9.68 8.25 -24.36
N PHE A 112 9.74 8.44 -23.05
CA PHE A 112 9.64 7.38 -22.04
C PHE A 112 8.38 7.61 -21.20
N ILE A 113 7.30 6.89 -21.52
CA ILE A 113 6.01 7.04 -20.85
C ILE A 113 5.76 5.81 -19.98
N SER A 114 5.55 6.02 -18.69
CA SER A 114 5.07 5.00 -17.78
C SER A 114 3.54 5.05 -17.67
N ASN A 115 2.90 3.89 -17.56
CA ASN A 115 1.48 3.79 -17.24
C ASN A 115 1.31 3.07 -15.91
N VAL A 116 0.67 3.75 -14.97
CA VAL A 116 0.44 3.24 -13.62
C VAL A 116 -1.06 3.11 -13.38
N TRP A 117 -1.48 1.97 -12.86
CA TRP A 117 -2.87 1.72 -12.49
C TRP A 117 -2.94 1.06 -11.13
N VAL A 118 -3.48 1.76 -10.13
CA VAL A 118 -3.60 1.25 -8.76
C VAL A 118 -5.06 1.17 -8.37
N THR A 119 -5.54 0.00 -7.95
CA THR A 119 -6.94 -0.23 -7.58
C THR A 119 -7.03 -1.11 -6.35
N TYR A 120 -8.09 -0.97 -5.56
CA TYR A 120 -8.33 -1.84 -4.40
C TYR A 120 -7.08 -2.08 -3.56
N SER A 121 -6.31 -1.04 -3.27
CA SER A 121 -5.01 -1.15 -2.60
C SER A 121 -4.93 -0.16 -1.44
N ASN A 122 -4.07 -0.46 -0.46
CA ASN A 122 -3.83 0.41 0.68
C ASN A 122 -2.47 1.10 0.55
N LEU A 123 -2.47 2.43 0.48
CA LEU A 123 -1.28 3.24 0.20
C LEU A 123 -0.95 4.18 1.36
N SER A 124 0.31 4.23 1.82
CA SER A 124 0.77 5.18 2.86
C SER A 124 0.88 6.62 2.41
N ASP A 125 0.58 6.85 1.13
CA ASP A 125 0.91 8.09 0.44
C ASP A 125 0.21 9.31 1.06
N THR A 126 0.91 10.43 0.99
CA THR A 126 0.37 11.77 1.23
C THR A 126 -0.12 12.34 -0.10
N ALA A 127 -1.12 13.22 -0.08
CA ALA A 127 -1.86 13.70 -1.25
C ALA A 127 -1.04 14.36 -2.39
N ASP A 128 0.29 14.45 -2.26
CA ASP A 128 1.17 15.19 -3.16
C ASP A 128 2.14 14.32 -3.98
N THR A 129 2.16 12.98 -3.85
CA THR A 129 3.24 12.18 -4.49
C THR A 129 2.86 11.10 -5.51
N ILE A 130 1.63 10.58 -5.48
CA ILE A 130 1.09 9.79 -6.58
C ILE A 130 0.22 10.66 -7.49
N ASP A 131 0.41 10.56 -8.80
CA ASP A 131 -0.45 11.23 -9.78
C ASP A 131 -1.90 10.74 -9.56
N PRO A 132 -2.86 11.65 -9.28
CA PRO A 132 -4.27 11.29 -9.15
C PRO A 132 -4.83 10.50 -10.35
N ASN A 133 -4.25 10.66 -11.54
CA ASN A 133 -4.64 9.92 -12.73
C ASN A 133 -4.24 8.43 -12.71
N TRP A 134 -3.34 8.03 -11.82
CA TRP A 134 -2.92 6.63 -11.65
C TRP A 134 -3.81 5.85 -10.69
N LEU A 135 -4.60 6.57 -9.90
CA LEU A 135 -5.48 6.01 -8.89
C LEU A 135 -6.83 5.65 -9.48
N GLY A 136 -7.15 4.37 -9.44
CA GLY A 136 -8.47 3.84 -9.73
C GLY A 136 -9.33 3.64 -8.48
N LEU A 137 -10.40 2.87 -8.67
CA LEU A 137 -11.45 2.58 -7.69
C LEU A 137 -10.94 1.77 -6.47
N GLY A 138 -11.59 1.98 -5.32
CA GLY A 138 -11.48 1.11 -4.14
C GLY A 138 -10.19 1.24 -3.32
N ASN A 139 -9.32 2.19 -3.66
CA ASN A 139 -8.10 2.43 -2.88
C ASN A 139 -8.41 3.08 -1.53
N ILE A 140 -7.68 2.66 -0.52
CA ILE A 140 -7.71 3.25 0.82
C ILE A 140 -6.32 3.77 1.19
N SER A 141 -6.25 4.70 2.14
CA SER A 141 -4.96 5.16 2.67
C SER A 141 -5.06 5.18 4.18
N VAL A 142 -4.86 4.04 4.84
CA VAL A 142 -5.16 3.86 6.27
C VAL A 142 -4.09 2.95 6.85
N ASP A 143 -3.73 3.11 8.13
CA ASP A 143 -2.75 2.20 8.75
C ASP A 143 -3.18 0.74 8.50
N PRO A 144 -2.34 -0.09 7.84
CA PRO A 144 -2.64 -1.47 7.57
C PRO A 144 -2.86 -2.29 8.84
N GLY A 145 -2.39 -1.83 10.01
CA GLY A 145 -2.52 -2.59 11.25
C GLY A 145 -1.78 -3.92 11.15
N PHE A 146 -0.51 -3.88 10.74
CA PHE A 146 0.37 -5.04 10.83
C PHE A 146 0.64 -5.39 12.29
N VAL A 147 0.89 -6.66 12.58
CA VAL A 147 1.21 -7.13 13.94
C VAL A 147 2.53 -6.55 14.42
N GLN A 148 3.55 -6.65 13.57
CA GLN A 148 4.89 -6.21 13.89
C GLN A 148 5.67 -5.92 12.60
N LEU A 149 6.24 -4.72 12.49
CA LEU A 149 7.24 -4.45 11.46
C LEU A 149 8.56 -5.16 11.80
N GLY A 150 9.30 -5.59 10.79
CA GLY A 150 10.64 -6.13 11.00
C GLY A 150 11.64 -5.04 11.38
N SER A 151 12.80 -5.46 11.86
CA SER A 151 13.97 -4.59 11.90
C SER A 151 14.51 -4.41 10.49
N LEU A 152 15.04 -3.24 10.15
CA LEU A 152 15.70 -3.03 8.87
C LEU A 152 16.91 -3.96 8.69
N SER A 153 17.22 -4.34 7.46
CA SER A 153 18.25 -5.34 7.15
C SER A 153 19.66 -5.00 7.66
N ASN A 154 19.94 -3.71 7.85
CA ASN A 154 21.21 -3.19 8.37
C ASN A 154 21.29 -3.20 9.92
N ASP A 155 20.22 -3.59 10.62
CA ASP A 155 20.18 -3.71 12.08
C ASP A 155 20.88 -5.02 12.55
N PRO A 156 21.91 -4.94 13.42
CA PRO A 156 22.56 -6.13 13.98
C PRO A 156 21.64 -6.99 14.87
N ALA A 157 20.52 -6.44 15.36
CA ALA A 157 19.55 -7.13 16.21
C ALA A 157 18.26 -7.47 15.45
N TYR A 158 18.38 -7.90 14.19
CA TYR A 158 17.25 -8.16 13.31
C TYR A 158 16.13 -9.00 13.95
N VAL A 159 14.92 -8.46 13.95
CA VAL A 159 13.68 -9.15 14.28
C VAL A 159 12.84 -9.27 13.00
N PRO A 160 12.38 -10.48 12.61
CA PRO A 160 11.49 -10.63 11.46
C PRO A 160 10.14 -9.97 11.74
N GLY A 161 9.58 -9.32 10.72
CA GLY A 161 8.24 -8.74 10.80
C GLY A 161 7.13 -9.80 10.71
N ASP A 162 6.00 -9.51 11.33
CA ASP A 162 4.72 -10.19 11.13
C ASP A 162 3.75 -9.21 10.46
N TYR A 163 3.63 -9.36 9.14
CA TYR A 163 2.78 -8.51 8.29
C TYR A 163 1.36 -9.07 8.11
N HIS A 164 0.93 -10.01 8.94
CA HIS A 164 -0.50 -10.32 9.05
C HIS A 164 -1.25 -9.11 9.59
N LEU A 165 -2.53 -8.99 9.21
CA LEU A 165 -3.38 -7.86 9.64
C LEU A 165 -4.02 -8.17 10.98
N LEU A 166 -4.07 -7.21 11.89
CA LEU A 166 -4.76 -7.35 13.17
C LEU A 166 -6.27 -7.60 12.97
N SER A 167 -6.84 -8.55 13.72
CA SER A 167 -8.28 -8.84 13.69
C SER A 167 -8.85 -9.26 15.04
N THR A 168 -9.96 -8.64 15.43
CA THR A 168 -10.76 -9.07 16.59
C THR A 168 -11.48 -10.41 16.37
N ALA A 169 -11.73 -10.80 15.11
CA ALA A 169 -12.38 -12.07 14.77
C ALA A 169 -11.38 -13.23 14.67
N GLY A 170 -10.12 -12.93 14.39
CA GLY A 170 -9.04 -13.91 14.38
C GLY A 170 -7.97 -13.57 13.35
N ARG A 171 -6.72 -13.64 13.77
CA ARG A 171 -5.53 -13.55 12.92
C ARG A 171 -4.71 -14.82 13.06
N TRP A 172 -4.08 -15.26 11.99
CA TRP A 172 -3.15 -16.37 12.02
C TRP A 172 -1.84 -15.96 12.72
N ASP A 173 -1.44 -16.70 13.78
CA ASP A 173 -0.11 -16.64 14.36
C ASP A 173 0.76 -17.72 13.69
N PRO A 174 1.72 -17.36 12.83
CA PRO A 174 2.53 -18.34 12.11
C PRO A 174 3.54 -19.09 13.00
N ILE A 175 3.89 -18.56 14.17
CA ILE A 175 4.84 -19.20 15.10
C ILE A 175 4.13 -20.31 15.87
N GLN A 176 2.94 -20.02 16.37
CA GLN A 176 2.15 -20.96 17.16
C GLN A 176 1.25 -21.86 16.31
N ALA A 177 1.03 -21.48 15.05
CA ALA A 177 0.09 -22.12 14.13
C ALA A 177 -1.33 -22.20 14.69
N ILE A 178 -1.79 -21.10 15.29
CA ILE A 178 -3.14 -20.95 15.87
C ILE A 178 -3.76 -19.63 15.43
N TRP A 179 -5.08 -19.54 15.58
CA TRP A 179 -5.81 -18.28 15.46
C TRP A 179 -5.79 -17.54 16.80
N VAL A 180 -5.41 -16.26 16.77
CA VAL A 180 -5.39 -15.36 17.93
C VAL A 180 -6.33 -14.18 17.67
N GLN A 181 -6.95 -13.66 18.72
CA GLN A 181 -7.79 -12.46 18.63
C GLN A 181 -6.99 -11.24 19.05
N ASP A 182 -7.03 -10.20 18.23
CA ASP A 182 -6.40 -8.91 18.52
C ASP A 182 -7.41 -7.92 19.13
N ALA A 183 -6.91 -6.78 19.63
CA ALA A 183 -7.75 -5.75 20.24
C ALA A 183 -8.45 -4.84 19.21
N THR A 184 -7.96 -4.83 17.97
CA THR A 184 -8.42 -3.98 16.88
C THR A 184 -8.50 -4.79 15.58
N THR A 185 -9.28 -4.30 14.63
CA THR A 185 -9.38 -4.88 13.30
C THR A 185 -8.84 -3.89 12.27
N SER A 186 -7.96 -4.38 11.40
CA SER A 186 -7.44 -3.61 10.27
C SER A 186 -8.53 -3.30 9.24
N ARG A 187 -8.50 -2.08 8.69
CA ARG A 187 -9.33 -1.71 7.53
C ARG A 187 -8.81 -2.26 6.20
N SER A 188 -7.64 -2.89 6.19
CA SER A 188 -7.16 -3.66 5.03
C SER A 188 -7.77 -5.07 4.96
N ILE A 189 -8.54 -5.47 5.97
CA ILE A 189 -9.37 -6.68 5.94
C ILE A 189 -10.69 -6.35 5.25
N GLY A 190 -11.07 -7.15 4.26
CA GLY A 190 -12.30 -6.99 3.50
C GLY A 190 -12.34 -5.76 2.59
N ALA A 191 -11.16 -5.33 2.12
CA ALA A 191 -10.99 -4.17 1.24
C ALA A 191 -10.40 -4.55 -0.12
N ALA A 192 -10.34 -5.85 -0.44
CA ALA A 192 -9.97 -6.30 -1.78
C ALA A 192 -11.10 -6.04 -2.78
N ASN A 193 -10.80 -6.20 -4.06
CA ASN A 193 -11.78 -6.16 -5.14
C ASN A 193 -12.90 -7.19 -4.88
N PRO A 194 -14.19 -6.77 -4.81
CA PRO A 194 -15.33 -7.63 -4.47
C PRO A 194 -15.54 -8.80 -5.45
N ALA A 195 -15.16 -8.62 -6.71
CA ALA A 195 -15.24 -9.65 -7.74
C ALA A 195 -14.02 -10.60 -7.76
N TRP A 196 -13.03 -10.37 -6.89
CA TRP A 196 -11.83 -11.20 -6.90
C TRP A 196 -12.16 -12.63 -6.45
N PRO A 197 -11.74 -13.66 -7.21
CA PRO A 197 -12.07 -15.03 -6.87
C PRO A 197 -11.38 -15.43 -5.56
N ALA A 198 -12.19 -15.81 -4.57
CA ALA A 198 -11.70 -16.27 -3.29
C ALA A 198 -11.14 -17.70 -3.40
N HIS A 199 -10.10 -17.98 -2.61
CA HIS A 199 -9.55 -19.32 -2.44
C HIS A 199 -10.52 -20.21 -1.66
N ASP A 200 -11.23 -19.67 -0.66
CA ASP A 200 -12.32 -20.38 0.03
C ASP A 200 -13.64 -20.13 -0.70
N PRO A 201 -14.36 -21.16 -1.14
CA PRO A 201 -15.63 -21.00 -1.85
C PRO A 201 -16.77 -20.43 -1.00
N ASN A 202 -16.60 -20.32 0.32
CA ASN A 202 -17.56 -19.66 1.21
C ASN A 202 -17.29 -18.17 1.38
N TRP A 203 -16.22 -17.65 0.77
CA TRP A 203 -15.84 -16.25 0.81
C TRP A 203 -16.08 -15.58 -0.54
N ILE A 204 -16.34 -14.28 -0.48
CA ILE A 204 -16.39 -13.38 -1.62
C ILE A 204 -15.32 -12.29 -1.46
N GLY A 205 -15.12 -11.45 -2.47
CA GLY A 205 -14.00 -10.49 -2.47
C GLY A 205 -13.96 -9.56 -1.25
N ILE A 206 -15.11 -9.19 -0.69
CA ILE A 206 -15.20 -8.36 0.53
C ILE A 206 -14.80 -9.08 1.83
N ASP A 207 -14.53 -10.38 1.79
CA ASP A 207 -13.94 -11.13 2.90
C ASP A 207 -12.41 -11.17 2.80
N LEU A 208 -11.84 -10.73 1.66
CA LEU A 208 -10.42 -10.88 1.37
C LEU A 208 -9.61 -9.70 1.92
N ASN A 209 -8.47 -10.04 2.50
CA ASN A 209 -7.49 -9.05 2.93
C ASN A 209 -6.73 -8.49 1.73
N LEU A 210 -6.26 -7.26 1.89
CA LEU A 210 -5.20 -6.71 1.04
C LEU A 210 -3.83 -7.31 1.42
N GLY A 211 -2.90 -7.28 0.48
CA GLY A 211 -1.49 -7.60 0.71
C GLY A 211 -1.12 -9.08 0.61
N ALA A 212 0.13 -9.41 0.97
CA ALA A 212 0.78 -10.70 0.77
C ALA A 212 -0.04 -11.90 1.25
N TYR A 213 -0.73 -11.75 2.39
CA TYR A 213 -1.54 -12.79 3.01
C TYR A 213 -2.99 -12.80 2.51
N GLY A 214 -3.42 -11.80 1.76
CA GLY A 214 -4.74 -11.71 1.16
C GLY A 214 -5.07 -12.90 0.27
N ASN A 215 -6.28 -13.42 0.42
CA ASN A 215 -6.74 -14.59 -0.33
C ASN A 215 -5.88 -15.85 -0.14
N THR A 216 -5.29 -16.01 1.04
CA THR A 216 -4.53 -17.21 1.43
C THR A 216 -5.18 -17.90 2.63
N PRO A 217 -4.83 -19.17 2.92
CA PRO A 217 -5.28 -19.85 4.15
C PRO A 217 -4.86 -19.16 5.46
N GLN A 218 -3.93 -18.20 5.40
CA GLN A 218 -3.40 -17.48 6.56
C GLN A 218 -3.99 -16.06 6.69
N GLN A 219 -4.91 -15.67 5.80
CA GLN A 219 -5.50 -14.33 5.91
C GLN A 219 -6.28 -14.18 7.22
N SER A 220 -6.14 -13.03 7.87
CA SER A 220 -6.98 -12.66 9.01
C SER A 220 -8.46 -12.66 8.65
N VAL A 221 -9.30 -13.02 9.61
CA VAL A 221 -10.75 -13.16 9.45
C VAL A 221 -11.41 -11.79 9.63
N ALA A 222 -12.36 -11.44 8.77
CA ALA A 222 -13.20 -10.27 8.94
C ALA A 222 -14.23 -10.49 10.07
N PRO A 223 -14.45 -9.51 10.97
CA PRO A 223 -15.63 -9.53 11.84
C PRO A 223 -16.93 -9.50 11.02
N ASP A 224 -18.02 -9.97 11.64
CA ASP A 224 -19.34 -9.91 11.03
C ASP A 224 -19.69 -8.46 10.63
N SER A 225 -20.17 -8.28 9.40
CA SER A 225 -20.57 -6.98 8.84
C SER A 225 -19.44 -5.93 8.79
N TRP A 226 -18.18 -6.36 8.76
CA TRP A 226 -17.04 -5.45 8.68
C TRP A 226 -16.96 -4.67 7.37
N SER A 227 -17.39 -5.29 6.26
CA SER A 227 -17.41 -4.71 4.91
C SER A 227 -18.79 -4.87 4.27
N LEU A 228 -19.07 -4.04 3.25
CA LEU A 228 -20.30 -4.07 2.48
C LEU A 228 -19.98 -4.36 1.02
N LEU A 229 -20.72 -5.28 0.41
CA LEU A 229 -20.48 -5.73 -0.97
C LEU A 229 -20.68 -4.62 -2.00
N GLY A 230 -21.65 -3.74 -1.76
CA GLY A 230 -21.96 -2.58 -2.60
C GLY A 230 -21.11 -1.34 -2.31
N ASP A 231 -20.20 -1.36 -1.33
CA ASP A 231 -19.29 -0.24 -1.04
C ASP A 231 -18.08 -0.36 -1.97
N LEU A 232 -18.27 -0.02 -3.25
CA LEU A 232 -17.24 -0.12 -4.28
C LEU A 232 -16.10 0.89 -4.06
N THR A 233 -16.39 2.00 -3.39
CA THR A 233 -15.43 3.09 -3.16
C THR A 233 -14.60 2.92 -1.89
N HIS A 234 -15.00 2.03 -0.98
CA HIS A 234 -14.37 1.77 0.32
C HIS A 234 -14.34 3.02 1.23
N ASP A 235 -15.43 3.78 1.24
CA ASP A 235 -15.63 4.93 2.14
C ASP A 235 -16.52 4.57 3.35
N GLY A 236 -16.98 3.32 3.44
CA GLY A 236 -17.73 2.77 4.55
C GLY A 236 -19.23 2.99 4.43
N ILE A 237 -19.74 3.51 3.32
CA ILE A 237 -21.17 3.68 3.08
C ILE A 237 -21.53 3.31 1.65
N VAL A 238 -22.62 2.55 1.46
CA VAL A 238 -23.15 2.32 0.11
C VAL A 238 -24.00 3.51 -0.29
N SER A 239 -23.52 4.31 -1.23
CA SER A 239 -24.07 5.61 -1.61
C SER A 239 -24.22 5.79 -3.12
N ALA A 240 -24.64 6.98 -3.53
CA ALA A 240 -24.72 7.32 -4.96
C ALA A 240 -23.34 7.34 -5.65
N LEU A 241 -22.25 7.44 -4.90
CA LEU A 241 -20.89 7.34 -5.43
C LEU A 241 -20.60 5.91 -5.91
N ASP A 242 -21.02 4.91 -5.16
CA ASP A 242 -20.87 3.50 -5.55
C ASP A 242 -21.74 3.15 -6.74
N GLU A 243 -22.98 3.63 -6.79
CA GLU A 243 -23.83 3.45 -7.97
C GLU A 243 -23.23 4.14 -9.21
N THR A 244 -22.57 5.28 -9.05
CA THR A 244 -21.86 5.95 -10.15
C THR A 244 -20.66 5.14 -10.61
N ALA A 245 -19.87 4.61 -9.68
CA ALA A 245 -18.75 3.72 -9.98
C ALA A 245 -19.23 2.47 -10.74
N PHE A 246 -20.30 1.84 -10.29
CA PHE A 246 -20.92 0.69 -10.94
C PHE A 246 -21.29 0.97 -12.42
N VAL A 247 -21.95 2.10 -12.69
CA VAL A 247 -22.33 2.49 -14.07
C VAL A 247 -21.09 2.69 -14.97
N GLN A 248 -20.00 3.21 -14.41
CA GLN A 248 -18.73 3.34 -15.15
C GLN A 248 -18.12 1.97 -15.46
N LEU A 249 -18.19 1.02 -14.53
CA LEU A 249 -17.71 -0.35 -14.74
C LEU A 249 -18.50 -1.09 -15.81
N GLN A 250 -19.83 -0.92 -15.83
CA GLN A 250 -20.70 -1.54 -16.84
C GLN A 250 -20.46 -1.00 -18.26
N SER A 251 -20.14 0.29 -18.38
CA SER A 251 -19.97 0.96 -19.68
C SER A 251 -18.54 0.85 -20.26
N ASN A 252 -17.60 0.27 -19.52
CA ASN A 252 -16.20 0.15 -19.94
C ASN A 252 -15.81 -1.30 -20.27
N PRO A 253 -15.73 -1.67 -21.57
CA PRO A 253 -15.32 -3.02 -21.97
C PRO A 253 -13.84 -3.35 -21.67
N LEU A 254 -13.04 -2.38 -21.23
CA LEU A 254 -11.67 -2.59 -20.76
C LEU A 254 -11.56 -2.72 -19.23
N ALA A 255 -12.66 -2.55 -18.49
CA ALA A 255 -12.66 -2.61 -17.02
C ALA A 255 -12.06 -3.93 -16.52
N THR A 256 -12.50 -5.07 -17.05
CA THR A 256 -11.99 -6.39 -16.63
C THR A 256 -10.47 -6.50 -16.73
N ALA A 257 -9.85 -5.96 -17.79
CA ALA A 257 -8.40 -5.98 -17.95
C ALA A 257 -7.67 -5.03 -16.98
N ALA A 258 -8.29 -3.90 -16.64
CA ALA A 258 -7.77 -2.92 -15.69
C ALA A 258 -7.81 -3.41 -14.23
N PHE A 259 -8.67 -4.39 -13.92
CA PHE A 259 -8.83 -4.97 -12.58
C PHE A 259 -8.27 -6.41 -12.49
N GLY A 260 -7.23 -6.73 -13.26
CA GLY A 260 -6.56 -8.04 -13.17
C GLY A 260 -7.44 -9.23 -13.57
N GLY A 261 -8.50 -9.00 -14.34
CA GLY A 261 -9.44 -10.03 -14.79
C GLY A 261 -10.74 -10.12 -14.01
N ALA A 262 -10.90 -9.37 -12.92
CA ALA A 262 -12.09 -9.39 -12.06
C ALA A 262 -12.76 -8.01 -12.03
N ASN A 263 -13.84 -7.82 -12.80
CA ASN A 263 -14.51 -6.52 -12.83
C ASN A 263 -15.25 -6.29 -11.51
N PRO A 264 -14.94 -5.25 -10.71
CA PRO A 264 -15.55 -5.04 -9.39
C PRO A 264 -17.07 -4.84 -9.39
N GLY A 265 -17.67 -4.61 -10.56
CA GLY A 265 -19.11 -4.54 -10.72
C GLY A 265 -19.79 -5.90 -10.72
N ASP A 266 -19.06 -7.00 -10.90
CA ASP A 266 -19.56 -8.39 -10.85
C ASP A 266 -19.63 -8.82 -9.38
N LEU A 267 -20.71 -8.41 -8.72
CA LEU A 267 -20.91 -8.56 -7.27
C LEU A 267 -21.43 -9.95 -6.90
N ASP A 268 -22.15 -10.63 -7.79
CA ASP A 268 -22.55 -12.02 -7.56
C ASP A 268 -21.56 -13.07 -8.10
N GLN A 269 -20.48 -12.62 -8.76
CA GLN A 269 -19.38 -13.43 -9.27
C GLN A 269 -19.84 -14.43 -10.36
N ASP A 270 -20.82 -14.05 -11.18
CA ASP A 270 -21.30 -14.86 -12.30
C ASP A 270 -20.51 -14.64 -13.61
N GLY A 271 -19.65 -13.61 -13.63
CA GLY A 271 -18.74 -13.28 -14.71
C GLY A 271 -19.20 -12.12 -15.60
N ASP A 272 -20.41 -11.62 -15.42
CA ASP A 272 -20.96 -10.48 -16.13
C ASP A 272 -21.22 -9.29 -15.17
N VAL A 273 -21.39 -8.07 -15.71
CA VAL A 273 -21.80 -6.90 -14.91
C VAL A 273 -23.16 -6.43 -15.41
N ASP A 274 -24.21 -6.79 -14.70
CA ASP A 274 -25.57 -6.67 -15.18
C ASP A 274 -26.58 -6.06 -14.17
N THR A 275 -27.86 -6.44 -14.30
CA THR A 275 -28.92 -5.88 -13.44
C THR A 275 -28.99 -6.58 -12.08
N ASP A 276 -28.55 -7.84 -12.00
CA ASP A 276 -28.55 -8.61 -10.76
C ASP A 276 -27.49 -8.05 -9.79
N ASP A 277 -26.31 -7.67 -10.29
CA ASP A 277 -25.30 -6.94 -9.51
C ASP A 277 -25.80 -5.57 -9.03
N LEU A 278 -26.45 -4.82 -9.93
CA LEU A 278 -27.02 -3.52 -9.59
C LEU A 278 -28.09 -3.66 -8.50
N GLN A 279 -28.85 -4.77 -8.49
CA GLN A 279 -29.81 -5.06 -7.44
C GLN A 279 -29.13 -5.36 -6.11
N ILE A 280 -28.00 -6.08 -6.10
CA ILE A 280 -27.18 -6.30 -4.90
C ILE A 280 -26.72 -4.97 -4.31
N LEU A 281 -26.09 -4.11 -5.13
CA LEU A 281 -25.65 -2.78 -4.71
C LEU A 281 -26.81 -1.97 -4.13
N ARG A 282 -27.93 -1.89 -4.86
CA ARG A 282 -29.11 -1.12 -4.44
C ARG A 282 -29.78 -1.67 -3.18
N SER A 283 -29.65 -2.96 -2.90
CA SER A 283 -30.17 -3.56 -1.66
C SER A 283 -29.41 -3.08 -0.41
N GLN A 284 -28.18 -2.60 -0.58
CA GLN A 284 -27.33 -2.10 0.50
C GLN A 284 -27.30 -0.57 0.60
N MET A 285 -27.97 0.16 -0.29
CA MET A 285 -27.98 1.62 -0.28
C MET A 285 -28.35 2.22 1.08
N GLY A 286 -27.49 3.11 1.57
CA GLY A 286 -27.59 3.78 2.87
C GLY A 286 -27.11 2.95 4.06
N GLN A 287 -26.64 1.71 3.86
CA GLN A 287 -25.98 0.94 4.90
C GLN A 287 -24.54 1.44 5.11
N THR A 288 -24.05 1.31 6.35
CA THR A 288 -22.72 1.76 6.77
C THR A 288 -21.95 0.64 7.46
N THR A 289 -20.63 0.65 7.32
CA THR A 289 -19.74 -0.24 8.06
C THR A 289 -19.53 0.26 9.50
N PRO A 290 -19.09 -0.60 10.44
CA PRO A 290 -18.80 -0.20 11.82
C PRO A 290 -17.72 0.88 11.98
N TRP A 291 -16.89 1.07 10.95
CA TRP A 291 -15.80 2.02 10.92
C TRP A 291 -16.12 3.28 10.09
N HIS A 292 -17.32 3.38 9.51
CA HIS A 292 -17.77 4.57 8.81
C HIS A 292 -17.90 5.76 9.76
N ILE A 293 -17.51 6.95 9.30
CA ILE A 293 -17.60 8.20 10.05
C ILE A 293 -18.37 9.20 9.20
N GLU A 294 -19.55 9.63 9.67
CA GLU A 294 -20.36 10.63 8.97
C GLU A 294 -19.59 11.94 8.76
N GLY A 295 -19.67 12.50 7.54
CA GLY A 295 -19.05 13.79 7.20
C GLY A 295 -17.55 13.75 6.98
N VAL A 296 -16.92 12.59 7.22
CA VAL A 296 -15.60 12.25 6.70
C VAL A 296 -15.89 11.38 5.48
N LEU A 297 -15.93 11.98 4.29
CA LEU A 297 -15.68 11.15 3.12
C LEU A 297 -14.29 10.54 3.35
N ASN A 298 -13.92 9.46 2.67
CA ASN A 298 -12.49 9.17 2.57
C ASN A 298 -11.83 10.23 1.67
N ASP A 299 -12.11 11.53 1.88
CA ASP A 299 -11.42 12.67 1.30
C ASP A 299 -10.05 12.84 1.94
N ARG A 300 -9.35 11.73 2.24
CA ARG A 300 -7.95 11.72 2.68
C ARG A 300 -6.97 12.17 1.59
N TRP A 301 -7.49 12.71 0.48
CA TRP A 301 -6.76 13.62 -0.40
C TRP A 301 -6.84 15.10 0.06
N SER A 302 -7.47 15.41 1.22
CA SER A 302 -7.74 16.77 1.73
C SER A 302 -7.28 17.03 3.18
N GLU A 303 -6.95 16.02 4.00
CA GLU A 303 -6.50 16.22 5.39
C GLU A 303 -4.98 15.98 5.62
N PRO A 304 -4.27 16.90 6.30
CA PRO A 304 -2.89 16.69 6.75
C PRO A 304 -2.83 15.81 8.01
N LYS A 305 -1.88 14.86 8.04
CA LYS A 305 -1.64 13.99 9.21
C LYS A 305 -1.26 14.81 10.47
N PRO A 306 -1.63 14.34 11.67
CA PRO A 306 -0.98 14.77 12.91
C PRO A 306 0.51 14.46 12.84
N GLN A 307 1.36 15.46 13.06
CA GLN A 307 2.80 15.27 13.17
C GLN A 307 3.11 14.28 14.30
N ALA A 308 3.84 13.22 13.99
CA ALA A 308 4.47 12.39 15.00
C ALA A 308 5.36 13.31 15.86
N GLN A 309 4.99 13.48 17.13
CA GLN A 309 5.85 14.16 18.09
C GLN A 309 7.10 13.29 18.25
N SER A 310 8.24 13.79 17.79
CA SER A 310 9.51 13.26 18.22
C SER A 310 9.60 13.46 19.73
N GLU A 311 9.70 12.37 20.46
CA GLU A 311 10.14 12.42 21.85
C GLU A 311 11.59 12.92 21.84
N ALA A 312 11.75 14.24 21.94
CA ALA A 312 13.01 14.84 22.28
C ALA A 312 13.37 14.36 23.69
N SER A 313 14.37 13.50 23.78
CA SER A 313 15.01 13.15 25.04
C SER A 313 15.62 14.42 25.64
N ASP A 314 14.93 15.01 26.61
CA ASP A 314 15.41 16.12 27.42
C ASP A 314 16.57 15.64 28.32
N THR A 315 17.79 15.66 27.78
CA THR A 315 18.99 15.67 28.62
C THR A 315 19.14 17.06 29.24
N ALA A 316 18.63 17.20 30.45
CA ALA A 316 18.87 18.34 31.33
C ALA A 316 20.38 18.51 31.58
N GLN A 317 21.00 19.47 30.89
CA GLN A 317 22.26 20.07 31.35
C GLN A 317 21.93 21.17 32.37
N SER A 318 22.08 20.83 33.64
CA SER A 318 22.09 21.80 34.73
C SER A 318 23.27 22.75 34.58
N GLY A 319 22.97 24.05 34.51
CA GLY A 319 23.95 25.12 34.50
C GLY A 319 24.78 25.22 35.79
N GLY A 320 26.01 25.68 35.62
CA GLY A 320 26.89 26.13 36.67
C GLY A 320 27.85 27.17 36.11
N ALA A 321 27.38 28.41 36.00
CA ALA A 321 28.22 29.55 35.67
C ALA A 321 28.93 30.07 36.93
N THR A 322 30.25 30.28 36.85
CA THR A 322 30.92 31.35 37.58
C THR A 322 32.03 31.95 36.73
N ALA A 323 31.97 33.28 36.60
CA ALA A 323 32.83 34.16 35.83
C ALA A 323 34.11 34.57 36.57
N GLY A 324 35.08 35.10 35.81
CA GLY A 324 36.23 35.88 36.28
C GLY A 324 37.54 35.31 35.71
N GLY A 325 38.38 36.00 34.97
CA GLY A 325 38.50 37.41 34.61
C GLY A 325 39.97 37.66 34.20
N SER A 326 40.19 38.52 33.20
CA SER A 326 41.44 39.23 32.87
C SER A 326 42.70 38.44 32.45
N GLY A 327 43.37 38.94 31.41
CA GLY A 327 44.81 38.68 31.23
C GLY A 327 45.32 38.71 29.80
N THR A 328 45.53 39.90 29.26
CA THR A 328 46.34 40.17 28.05
C THR A 328 47.82 39.79 28.20
N SER A 329 48.46 39.41 27.09
CA SER A 329 49.89 39.42 26.71
C SER A 329 50.30 38.04 26.18
N GLY A 330 51.03 37.84 25.10
CA GLY A 330 51.81 38.71 24.24
C GLY A 330 53.01 37.89 23.74
N GLY A 331 53.31 37.95 22.45
CA GLY A 331 54.67 37.72 21.96
C GLY A 331 54.99 36.39 21.27
N ARG A 332 55.24 36.55 19.96
CA ARG A 332 56.08 35.78 19.03
C ARG A 332 55.53 34.46 18.48
#